data_AF-A0A1B9ACT0-F1
#
_entry.id   AF-A0A1B9ACT0-F1
#
_cell.length_a   1.000
_cell.length_b   1.000
_cell.length_c   1.000
_cell.angle_alpha   90.00
_cell.angle_beta   90.00
_cell.angle_gamma   90.00
#
_symmetry.space_group_name_H-M   'P 1'
#
loop_
_entity.id
_entity.type
_entity.pdbx_description
1 polymer ?
#
loop_
_entity_poly.entity_id
_entity_poly.type
_entity_poly.pdbx_seq_one_letter_code
_entity_poly.pdbx_strand_id
1 'polypeptide(L)' 'MGTLPFPLLSDWFKKTTKEYNVFNEKGEVAKRSVFVITKQGVITYKNTEFKAGKKEDYEAVFIELAKL' A
#
# COMPACT_ATOMS: atom_id res chain seq x y z
N MET A 1 18.20 6.98 -10.58
CA MET A 1 17.19 6.42 -9.67
C MET A 1 17.65 5.03 -9.25
N GLY A 2 18.02 4.80 -8.00
CA GLY A 2 18.37 3.44 -7.59
C GLY A 2 19.14 3.36 -6.28
N THR A 3 18.45 2.91 -5.22
CA THR A 3 18.97 2.17 -4.05
C THR A 3 17.81 1.65 -3.18
N LEU A 4 16.57 1.53 -3.69
CA LEU A 4 15.48 1.00 -2.88
C LEU A 4 15.69 -0.51 -2.66
N PRO A 5 15.65 -1.01 -1.41
CA PRO A 5 15.93 -2.41 -1.10
C PRO A 5 14.77 -3.37 -1.41
N PHE A 6 13.78 -2.93 -2.20
CA PHE A 6 12.55 -3.68 -2.50
C PHE A 6 12.15 -3.52 -3.97
N PRO A 7 11.44 -4.51 -4.53
CA PRO A 7 11.01 -4.47 -5.93
C PRO A 7 9.98 -3.37 -6.17
N LEU A 8 10.05 -2.76 -7.35
CA LEU A 8 9.04 -1.84 -7.85
C LEU A 8 8.19 -2.56 -8.90
N LEU A 9 6.88 -2.53 -8.72
CA LEU A 9 5.92 -3.14 -9.63
C LEU A 9 5.19 -2.07 -10.42
N SER A 10 4.87 -2.37 -11.68
CA SER A 10 4.08 -1.52 -12.56
C SER A 10 2.71 -2.14 -12.81
N ASP A 11 1.64 -1.38 -12.60
CA ASP A 11 0.27 -1.78 -12.89
C ASP A 11 -0.31 -0.97 -14.05
N TRP A 12 0.13 -1.31 -15.26
CA TRP A 12 -0.26 -0.58 -16.47
C TRP A 12 -1.76 -0.69 -16.79
N PHE A 13 -2.34 -1.85 -16.53
CA PHE A 13 -3.76 -2.15 -16.78
C PHE A 13 -4.70 -1.69 -15.66
N LYS A 14 -4.15 -1.13 -14.58
CA LYS A 14 -4.86 -0.71 -13.37
C LYS A 14 -5.72 -1.83 -12.79
N LYS A 15 -5.27 -3.08 -12.94
CA LYS A 15 -6.02 -4.26 -12.49
C LYS A 15 -5.93 -4.37 -10.97
N THR A 16 -4.72 -4.43 -10.43
CA THR A 16 -4.46 -4.55 -8.99
C THR A 16 -5.02 -3.34 -8.24
N THR A 17 -4.83 -2.13 -8.75
CA THR A 17 -5.36 -0.92 -8.10
C THR A 17 -6.88 -0.91 -8.03
N LYS A 18 -7.59 -1.47 -9.02
CA LYS A 18 -9.04 -1.69 -8.98
C LYS A 18 -9.44 -2.82 -8.03
N GLU A 19 -8.75 -3.95 -8.05
CA GLU A 19 -9.05 -5.09 -7.16
C GLU A 19 -8.83 -4.72 -5.68
N TYR A 20 -7.85 -3.87 -5.38
CA TYR A 20 -7.61 -3.33 -4.04
C TYR A 20 -8.48 -2.10 -3.72
N ASN A 21 -9.37 -1.69 -4.62
CA ASN A 21 -10.28 -0.55 -4.48
C ASN A 21 -9.57 0.78 -4.13
N VAL A 22 -8.37 0.98 -4.68
CA VAL A 22 -7.52 2.18 -4.50
C VAL A 22 -7.29 2.91 -5.81
N PHE A 23 -7.99 2.56 -6.87
CA PHE A 23 -7.90 3.29 -8.14
C PHE A 23 -8.54 4.69 -8.00
N ASN A 24 -7.82 5.73 -8.41
CA ASN A 24 -8.34 7.08 -8.53
C ASN A 24 -8.72 7.35 -9.98
N GLU A 25 -10.00 7.33 -10.28
CA GLU A 25 -10.51 7.52 -11.65
C GLU A 25 -10.18 8.90 -12.24
N LYS A 26 -10.11 9.95 -11.42
CA LYS A 26 -9.81 11.30 -11.90
C LYS A 26 -8.36 11.49 -12.33
N GLY A 27 -7.44 10.82 -11.64
CA GLY A 27 -6.00 10.91 -11.91
C GLY A 27 -5.44 9.72 -12.69
N GLU A 28 -6.25 8.70 -12.93
CA GLU A 28 -5.86 7.41 -13.50
C GLU A 28 -4.65 6.74 -12.81
N VAL A 29 -4.50 7.01 -11.50
CA VAL A 29 -3.39 6.55 -10.66
C VAL A 29 -3.89 5.80 -9.44
N ALA A 30 -3.01 5.05 -8.78
CA ALA A 30 -3.28 4.51 -7.46
C ALA A 30 -3.35 5.64 -6.42
N LYS A 31 -4.34 5.58 -5.52
CA LYS A 31 -4.29 6.33 -4.27
C LYS A 31 -3.08 5.86 -3.46
N ARG A 32 -2.45 6.79 -2.73
CA ARG A 32 -1.34 6.44 -1.84
C ARG A 32 -1.89 5.58 -0.70
N SER A 33 -1.58 4.29 -0.73
CA SER A 33 -2.17 3.32 0.16
C SER A 33 -1.14 2.30 0.61
N VAL A 34 -1.32 1.74 1.81
CA VAL A 34 -0.45 0.72 2.40
C VAL A 34 -1.30 -0.44 2.88
N PHE A 35 -0.83 -1.65 2.62
CA PHE A 35 -1.47 -2.90 3.03
C PHE A 35 -0.44 -3.77 3.72
N VAL A 36 -0.84 -4.44 4.81
CA VAL A 36 -0.04 -5.48 5.46
C VAL A 36 -0.71 -6.81 5.16
N ILE A 37 0.05 -7.73 4.57
CA ILE A 37 -0.44 -9.02 4.10
C ILE A 37 0.41 -10.11 4.77
N THR A 38 -0.25 -11.09 5.37
CA THR A 38 0.39 -12.27 5.97
C THR A 38 0.94 -13.23 4.91
N LYS A 39 1.78 -14.18 5.31
CA LYS A 39 2.28 -15.24 4.41
C LYS A 39 1.16 -16.12 3.85
N GLN A 40 0.01 -16.18 4.53
CA GLN A 40 -1.19 -16.89 4.11
C GLN A 40 -2.04 -16.09 3.12
N GLY A 41 -1.61 -14.88 2.73
CA GLY A 41 -2.35 -14.01 1.80
C GLY A 41 -3.51 -13.23 2.44
N VAL A 42 -3.62 -13.24 3.78
CA VAL A 42 -4.66 -12.49 4.49
C VAL A 42 -4.20 -11.06 4.75
N ILE A 43 -5.02 -10.08 4.39
CA ILE A 43 -4.78 -8.65 4.69
C ILE A 43 -5.13 -8.39 6.15
N THR A 44 -4.16 -8.02 6.97
CA THR A 44 -4.36 -7.71 8.40
C THR A 44 -4.55 -6.22 8.65
N TYR A 45 -3.96 -5.38 7.81
CA TYR A 45 -4.12 -3.94 7.87
C TYR A 45 -4.23 -3.32 6.48
N LYS A 46 -5.09 -2.30 6.36
CA LYS A 46 -5.28 -1.49 5.17
C LYS A 46 -5.35 -0.01 5.55
N ASN A 47 -4.62 0.82 4.83
CA ASN A 47 -4.71 2.27 4.90
C ASN A 47 -4.78 2.82 3.49
N THR A 48 -5.96 3.29 3.08
CA THR A 48 -6.23 3.77 1.72
C THR A 48 -5.93 5.25 1.53
N GLU A 49 -5.63 5.97 2.61
CA GLU A 49 -5.43 7.43 2.63
C GLU A 49 -4.10 7.80 3.30
N PHE A 50 -3.05 7.03 2.99
CA PHE A 50 -1.76 7.12 3.65
C PHE A 50 -1.10 8.48 3.38
N LYS A 51 -0.78 9.23 4.44
CA LYS A 51 -0.12 10.53 4.34
C LYS A 51 1.37 10.38 4.69
N ALA A 52 2.23 10.51 3.68
CA ALA A 52 3.68 10.44 3.86
C ALA A 52 4.26 11.50 4.83
N GLY A 53 3.53 12.60 5.07
CA GLY A 53 3.90 13.61 6.07
C GLY A 53 3.43 13.30 7.50
N LYS A 54 2.66 12.23 7.70
CA LYS A 54 2.06 11.90 9.00
C LYS A 54 2.76 10.68 9.60
N LYS A 55 3.53 10.89 10.67
CA LYS A 55 4.30 9.82 11.32
C LYS A 55 3.42 8.68 11.85
N GLU A 56 2.24 9.01 12.36
CA GLU A 56 1.29 8.04 12.91
C GLU A 56 0.85 6.98 11.89
N ASP A 57 0.78 7.33 10.59
CA ASP A 57 0.44 6.38 9.53
C ASP A 57 1.53 5.31 9.37
N TYR A 58 2.80 5.67 9.58
CA TYR A 58 3.91 4.71 9.58
C TYR A 58 3.90 3.85 10.85
N GLU A 59 3.67 4.47 12.01
CA GLU A 59 3.64 3.77 13.30
C GLU A 59 2.54 2.70 13.33
N ALA A 60 1.36 3.01 12.79
CA ALA A 60 0.26 2.04 12.68
C ALA A 60 0.66 0.79 11.86
N VAL A 61 1.40 0.98 10.75
CA VAL A 61 1.89 -0.12 9.92
C VAL A 61 2.91 -0.97 10.69
N PHE A 62 3.86 -0.34 11.38
CA PHE A 62 4.87 -1.07 12.16
C PHE A 62 4.26 -1.82 13.35
N ILE A 63 3.25 -1.26 14.01
CA ILE A 63 2.51 -1.93 15.08
C ILE A 63 1.83 -3.20 14.55
N GLU A 64 1.24 -3.14 13.37
CA GLU A 64 0.61 -4.33 12.79
C GLU A 64 1.65 -5.37 12.36
N LEU A 65 2.74 -4.93 11.75
CA LEU A 65 3.85 -5.82 11.38
C LEU A 65 4.45 -6.53 12.59
N ALA A 66 4.51 -5.89 13.76
CA ALA A 66 5.01 -6.50 14.99
C ALA A 66 4.11 -7.62 15.56
N LYS A 67 2.87 -7.74 15.08
CA LYS A 67 1.93 -8.81 15.51
C LYS A 67 2.01 -10.06 14.62
N LEU A 68 2.75 -10.01 13.52
CA LEU A 68 2.88 -11.08 12.52
C LEU A 68 4.16 -11.89 12.71
#